data_AF-A0A1G1TD14-F1
#
_entry.id   AF-A0A1G1TD14-F1
#
_cell.length_a   1.000
_cell.length_b   1.000
_cell.length_c   1.000
_cell.angle_alpha   90.00
_cell.angle_beta   90.00
_cell.angle_gamma   90.00
#
_symmetry.space_group_name_H-M   'P 1'
#
loop_
_entity.id
_entity.type
_entity.pdbx_description
1 polymer ?
#
loop_
_entity_poly.entity_id
_entity_poly.type
_entity_poly.pdbx_seq_one_letter_code
_entity_poly.pdbx_strand_id
1 'polypeptide(L)'
;MKRLFLLILPLFAAVAAQAQRPTDIWYFGQQAGLTFAEGNTPKPLNDGKMSTYEGCAVATSAKGELLFYTNGQTVWNREHRVMPNGVKLMGSGSSTQSALIVPDPGSGNIFYIFTVAPEGTPNGLRYSIVDMTRDNGLGDLPRVNLLLIQPVAEKLAAVRHANGRDTWIVAHRWNSNAFVSYLVTADGVSAKPLLSNVGSMNAGPGRNAIGALKFSPDGRKLAAALWRETNKFEVYDFDRTTGKVSNPSSFGPFAEAYGVEFSPDGSKLYGTCNGVGGGQTEIWQFDLKTKDKLLVGKSANRKIGALQRGPDGRIYVAREDNPNLGVIQKPNLLGKECLYIDEGLKLGGRRSKLGLPAFVVIP
;
A
#
# COMPACT_ATOMS: atom_id res chain seq x y z
N MET A 1 -70.52 -5.18 -12.46
CA MET A 1 -69.35 -4.32 -12.76
C MET A 1 -68.10 -4.99 -12.20
N LYS A 2 -67.29 -5.66 -13.05
CA LYS A 2 -66.04 -6.33 -12.62
C LYS A 2 -64.96 -5.25 -12.50
N ARG A 3 -64.47 -4.99 -11.28
CA ARG A 3 -63.37 -4.03 -11.04
C ARG A 3 -62.04 -4.74 -11.27
N LEU A 4 -61.37 -4.38 -12.37
CA LEU A 4 -60.03 -4.84 -12.72
C LEU A 4 -59.03 -4.05 -11.87
N PHE A 5 -58.39 -4.69 -10.90
CA PHE A 5 -57.25 -4.10 -10.16
C PHE A 5 -55.99 -4.26 -11.02
N LEU A 6 -55.52 -3.17 -11.62
CA LEU A 6 -54.21 -3.09 -12.25
C LEU A 6 -53.14 -3.03 -11.14
N LEU A 7 -52.43 -4.13 -10.94
CA LEU A 7 -51.18 -4.16 -10.17
C LEU A 7 -50.08 -3.50 -11.01
N ILE A 8 -49.73 -2.26 -10.66
CA ILE A 8 -48.55 -1.58 -11.20
C ILE A 8 -47.34 -2.12 -10.45
N LEU A 9 -46.60 -3.03 -11.08
CA LEU A 9 -45.31 -3.51 -10.59
C LEU A 9 -44.26 -2.40 -10.79
N PRO A 10 -43.61 -1.86 -9.75
CA PRO A 10 -42.55 -0.88 -9.96
C PRO A 10 -41.35 -1.58 -10.58
N LEU A 11 -41.04 -1.23 -11.82
CA LEU A 11 -39.85 -1.65 -12.54
C LEU A 11 -38.63 -0.99 -11.86
N PHE A 12 -38.07 -1.65 -10.85
CA PHE A 12 -36.76 -1.28 -10.31
C PHE A 12 -35.73 -1.59 -11.40
N ALA A 13 -35.39 -0.60 -12.23
CA ALA A 13 -34.16 -0.63 -13.00
C ALA A 13 -33.03 -0.76 -11.98
N ALA A 14 -32.41 -1.94 -11.91
CA ALA A 14 -31.20 -2.16 -11.16
C ALA A 14 -30.11 -1.27 -11.79
N VAL A 15 -29.98 -0.05 -11.31
CA VAL A 15 -28.79 0.75 -11.57
C VAL A 15 -27.67 -0.03 -10.91
N ALA A 16 -26.84 -0.69 -11.73
CA ALA A 16 -25.64 -1.33 -11.24
C ALA A 16 -24.85 -0.26 -10.49
N ALA A 17 -24.83 -0.35 -9.16
CA ALA A 17 -24.00 0.50 -8.34
C ALA A 17 -22.57 0.30 -8.85
N GLN A 18 -21.99 1.33 -9.48
CA GLN A 18 -20.60 1.27 -9.88
C GLN A 18 -19.78 1.25 -8.59
N ALA A 19 -19.30 0.08 -8.22
CA ALA A 19 -18.33 -0.05 -7.14
C ALA A 19 -17.13 0.83 -7.48
N GLN A 20 -16.65 1.59 -6.50
CA GLN A 20 -15.44 2.41 -6.67
C GLN A 20 -14.26 1.49 -6.99
N ARG A 21 -13.43 1.90 -7.94
CA ARG A 21 -12.29 1.10 -8.45
C ARG A 21 -10.92 1.77 -8.20
N PRO A 22 -10.64 2.27 -6.98
CA PRO A 22 -9.47 3.12 -6.75
C PRO A 22 -8.12 2.39 -6.89
N THR A 23 -8.13 1.05 -6.90
CA THR A 23 -6.93 0.21 -6.92
C THR A 23 -6.82 -0.68 -8.17
N ASP A 24 -7.57 -0.37 -9.23
CA ASP A 24 -7.62 -1.17 -10.46
C ASP A 24 -6.42 -0.97 -11.39
N ILE A 25 -5.64 0.09 -11.19
CA ILE A 25 -4.44 0.37 -12.01
C ILE A 25 -3.22 0.42 -11.13
N TRP A 26 -2.20 -0.36 -11.50
CA TRP A 26 -0.92 -0.42 -10.81
C TRP A 26 0.19 -0.02 -11.78
N TYR A 27 1.17 0.73 -11.28
CA TYR A 27 2.44 1.00 -11.94
C TYR A 27 3.55 0.83 -10.92
N PHE A 28 4.60 0.06 -11.24
CA PHE A 28 5.66 -0.29 -10.29
C PHE A 28 6.93 -0.82 -11.00
N GLY A 29 7.98 -1.09 -10.23
CA GLY A 29 9.18 -1.76 -10.71
C GLY A 29 9.87 -1.03 -11.86
N GLN A 30 10.21 -1.76 -12.93
CA GLN A 30 10.82 -1.22 -14.14
C GLN A 30 9.77 -1.12 -15.26
N GLN A 31 9.05 0.01 -15.29
CA GLN A 31 8.03 0.32 -16.29
C GLN A 31 6.91 -0.72 -16.38
N ALA A 32 6.69 -1.49 -15.30
CA ALA A 32 5.62 -2.46 -15.23
C ALA A 32 4.32 -1.77 -14.83
N GLY A 33 3.20 -2.29 -15.31
CA GLY A 33 1.89 -1.94 -14.79
C GLY A 33 0.91 -3.09 -14.94
N LEU A 34 -0.22 -2.99 -14.23
CA LEU A 34 -1.32 -3.93 -14.29
C LEU A 34 -2.65 -3.17 -14.32
N THR A 35 -3.64 -3.71 -15.02
CA THR A 35 -5.04 -3.30 -14.92
C THR A 35 -5.93 -4.47 -14.49
N PHE A 36 -6.93 -4.19 -13.66
CA PHE A 36 -7.94 -5.14 -13.20
C PHE A 36 -9.35 -4.83 -13.77
N ALA A 37 -9.48 -3.85 -14.66
CA ALA A 37 -10.76 -3.28 -15.08
C ALA A 37 -11.74 -4.29 -15.72
N GLU A 38 -11.23 -5.35 -16.35
CA GLU A 38 -12.03 -6.40 -16.99
C GLU A 38 -12.18 -7.63 -16.08
N GLY A 39 -13.29 -7.70 -15.34
CA GLY A 39 -13.65 -8.87 -14.54
C GLY A 39 -12.65 -9.21 -13.43
N ASN A 40 -11.91 -8.22 -12.92
CA ASN A 40 -10.85 -8.37 -11.92
C ASN A 40 -9.71 -9.30 -12.35
N THR A 41 -9.59 -9.64 -13.64
CA THR A 41 -8.45 -10.43 -14.11
C THR A 41 -7.29 -9.48 -14.43
N PRO A 42 -6.13 -9.61 -13.75
CA PRO A 42 -5.00 -8.73 -14.00
C PRO A 42 -4.47 -8.88 -15.43
N LYS A 43 -4.27 -7.76 -16.13
CA LYS A 43 -3.59 -7.71 -17.42
C LYS A 43 -2.40 -6.76 -17.36
N PRO A 44 -1.26 -7.09 -18.00
CA PRO A 44 -0.11 -6.20 -18.02
C PRO A 44 -0.37 -4.92 -18.81
N LEU A 45 0.10 -3.81 -18.27
CA LEU A 45 0.23 -2.51 -18.93
C LEU A 45 1.71 -2.25 -19.24
N ASN A 46 1.96 -1.73 -20.44
CA ASN A 46 3.32 -1.57 -20.99
C ASN A 46 3.69 -0.10 -21.27
N ASP A 47 2.87 0.84 -20.82
CA ASP A 47 2.97 2.29 -21.07
C ASP A 47 3.64 3.07 -19.93
N GLY A 48 3.73 2.47 -18.74
CA GLY A 48 4.32 3.07 -17.54
C GLY A 48 5.74 3.59 -17.78
N LYS A 49 6.01 4.81 -17.28
CA LYS A 49 7.33 5.48 -17.45
C LYS A 49 8.21 5.46 -16.21
N MET A 50 7.66 5.01 -15.09
CA MET A 50 8.37 4.96 -13.82
C MET A 50 9.36 3.79 -13.79
N SER A 51 10.54 4.06 -13.22
CA SER A 51 11.45 3.04 -12.71
C SER A 51 11.70 3.30 -11.22
N THR A 52 11.54 2.27 -10.40
CA THR A 52 11.82 2.29 -8.96
C THR A 52 12.24 0.90 -8.49
N TYR A 53 13.07 0.83 -7.46
CA TYR A 53 13.45 -0.46 -6.86
C TYR A 53 12.41 -0.91 -5.83
N GLU A 54 11.81 0.04 -5.09
CA GLU A 54 10.87 -0.23 -4.02
C GLU A 54 9.58 0.58 -4.19
N GLY A 55 9.22 1.39 -3.20
CA GLY A 55 7.89 1.97 -3.07
C GLY A 55 7.47 2.86 -4.25
N CYS A 56 6.16 2.86 -4.49
CA CYS A 56 5.48 3.70 -5.46
C CYS A 56 4.01 3.86 -5.04
N ALA A 57 3.29 4.75 -5.72
CA ALA A 57 1.86 4.94 -5.52
C ALA A 57 1.18 5.33 -6.84
N VAL A 58 -0.11 5.01 -6.94
CA VAL A 58 -0.96 5.32 -8.10
C VAL A 58 -2.27 5.95 -7.61
N ALA A 59 -2.73 6.98 -8.31
CA ALA A 59 -4.03 7.59 -8.12
C ALA A 59 -4.92 7.29 -9.31
N THR A 60 -6.16 6.88 -9.03
CA THR A 60 -7.20 6.68 -10.03
C THR A 60 -8.45 7.47 -9.66
N SER A 61 -9.29 7.74 -10.65
CA SER A 61 -10.63 8.29 -10.44
C SER A 61 -11.51 7.24 -9.76
N ALA A 62 -12.68 7.64 -9.25
CA ALA A 62 -13.65 6.70 -8.69
C ALA A 62 -14.08 5.60 -9.68
N LYS A 63 -13.96 5.88 -10.99
CA LYS A 63 -14.26 4.94 -12.09
C LYS A 63 -13.09 4.00 -12.43
N GLY A 64 -11.94 4.16 -11.76
CA GLY A 64 -10.73 3.37 -12.03
C GLY A 64 -9.90 3.88 -13.20
N GLU A 65 -10.07 5.13 -13.62
CA GLU A 65 -9.25 5.75 -14.66
C GLU A 65 -7.96 6.32 -14.06
N LEU A 66 -6.83 6.19 -14.75
CA LEU A 66 -5.56 6.74 -14.28
C LEU A 66 -5.65 8.28 -14.15
N LEU A 67 -5.22 8.81 -13.01
CA LEU A 67 -5.02 10.26 -12.81
C LEU A 67 -3.53 10.60 -12.87
N PHE A 68 -2.72 9.95 -12.02
CA PHE A 68 -1.27 10.11 -11.95
C PHE A 68 -0.64 9.00 -11.11
N TYR A 69 0.68 8.89 -11.15
CA TYR A 69 1.47 7.93 -10.36
C TYR A 69 2.86 8.46 -10.04
N THR A 70 3.53 7.89 -9.04
CA THR A 70 4.84 8.36 -8.59
C THR A 70 5.71 7.24 -7.98
N ASN A 71 7.04 7.39 -8.09
CA ASN A 71 8.02 6.62 -7.31
C ASN A 71 8.46 7.34 -6.02
N GLY A 72 7.81 8.45 -5.66
CA GLY A 72 8.17 9.31 -4.55
C GLY A 72 9.24 10.35 -4.86
N GLN A 73 9.78 10.39 -6.08
CA GLN A 73 10.74 11.41 -6.53
C GLN A 73 10.24 12.18 -7.75
N THR A 74 9.54 11.50 -8.65
CA THR A 74 8.92 12.07 -9.85
C THR A 74 7.46 11.67 -9.92
N VAL A 75 6.61 12.56 -10.43
CA VAL A 75 5.17 12.37 -10.62
C VAL A 75 4.84 12.44 -12.10
N TRP A 76 4.15 11.42 -12.60
CA TRP A 76 3.67 11.34 -13.99
C TRP A 76 2.15 11.39 -14.01
N ASN A 77 1.60 12.20 -14.91
CA ASN A 77 0.16 12.28 -15.13
C ASN A 77 -0.37 11.07 -15.94
N ARG A 78 -1.67 11.07 -16.21
CA ARG A 78 -2.36 10.04 -16.99
C ARG A 78 -1.91 9.89 -18.45
N GLU A 79 -1.23 10.90 -19.01
CA GLU A 79 -0.60 10.81 -20.33
C GLU A 79 0.86 10.33 -20.25
N HIS A 80 1.27 9.88 -19.06
CA HIS A 80 2.63 9.44 -18.75
C HIS A 80 3.70 10.52 -18.92
N ARG A 81 3.31 11.79 -18.89
CA ARG A 81 4.23 12.94 -18.90
C ARG A 81 4.51 13.36 -17.47
N VAL A 82 5.72 13.85 -17.23
CA VAL A 82 6.08 14.40 -15.92
C VAL A 82 5.22 15.64 -15.66
N MET A 83 4.54 15.67 -14.50
CA MET A 83 3.75 16.83 -14.09
C MET A 83 4.67 18.04 -13.84
N PRO A 84 4.22 19.27 -14.14
CA PRO A 84 4.92 20.47 -13.68
C PRO A 84 5.15 20.41 -12.17
N ASN A 85 6.34 20.85 -11.73
CA ASN A 85 6.82 20.75 -10.34
C ASN A 85 6.83 19.32 -9.73
N GLY A 86 6.53 18.30 -10.51
CA GLY A 86 6.46 16.90 -10.11
C GLY A 86 7.81 16.20 -10.12
N VAL A 87 8.90 16.89 -9.82
CA VAL A 87 10.26 16.32 -9.72
C VAL A 87 10.90 16.73 -8.40
N LYS A 88 11.92 15.98 -7.97
CA LYS A 88 12.65 16.23 -6.72
C LYS A 88 11.75 16.18 -5.48
N LEU A 89 10.73 15.32 -5.51
CA LEU A 89 10.03 14.94 -4.28
C LEU A 89 11.02 14.19 -3.38
N MET A 90 10.84 14.31 -2.07
CA MET A 90 11.79 13.84 -1.05
C MET A 90 11.56 12.40 -0.58
N GLY A 91 10.90 11.57 -1.40
CA GLY A 91 10.95 10.11 -1.27
C GLY A 91 12.23 9.54 -1.86
N SER A 92 12.30 8.21 -2.01
CA SER A 92 13.43 7.53 -2.61
C SER A 92 13.03 6.20 -3.22
N GLY A 93 13.57 5.87 -4.39
CA GLY A 93 13.41 4.53 -4.97
C GLY A 93 13.98 3.39 -4.11
N SER A 94 14.75 3.71 -3.06
CA SER A 94 15.27 2.80 -2.04
C SER A 94 14.55 2.94 -0.68
N SER A 95 13.34 3.50 -0.66
CA SER A 95 12.46 3.41 0.49
C SER A 95 11.39 2.34 0.25
N THR A 96 11.30 1.37 1.17
CA THR A 96 10.33 0.25 1.12
C THR A 96 8.91 0.72 0.76
N GLN A 97 8.43 1.80 1.39
CA GLN A 97 7.17 2.48 1.04
C GLN A 97 7.38 3.97 0.75
N SER A 98 8.18 4.27 -0.29
CA SER A 98 8.55 5.62 -0.74
C SER A 98 7.43 6.65 -0.82
N ALA A 99 6.24 6.26 -1.29
CA ALA A 99 5.13 7.18 -1.52
C ALA A 99 3.77 6.58 -1.19
N LEU A 100 2.82 7.43 -0.80
CA LEU A 100 1.40 7.13 -0.65
C LEU A 100 0.56 8.32 -1.11
N ILE A 101 -0.48 8.07 -1.89
CA ILE A 101 -1.37 9.12 -2.39
C ILE A 101 -2.71 9.05 -1.65
N VAL A 102 -3.15 10.19 -1.13
CA VAL A 102 -4.42 10.33 -0.41
C VAL A 102 -5.22 11.47 -1.01
N PRO A 103 -6.47 11.25 -1.47
CA PRO A 103 -7.32 12.33 -1.93
C PRO A 103 -7.71 13.23 -0.76
N ASP A 104 -7.82 14.53 -1.01
CA ASP A 104 -8.43 15.47 -0.09
C ASP A 104 -9.91 15.12 0.08
N PRO A 105 -10.40 14.84 1.30
CA PRO A 105 -11.81 14.50 1.50
C PRO A 105 -12.79 15.66 1.24
N GLY A 106 -12.32 16.90 1.22
CA GLY A 106 -13.10 18.09 0.89
C GLY A 106 -13.12 18.46 -0.59
N SER A 107 -12.29 17.80 -1.42
CA SER A 107 -12.11 18.15 -2.83
C SER A 107 -12.00 16.93 -3.74
N GLY A 108 -12.74 16.93 -4.85
CA GLY A 108 -12.59 15.90 -5.89
C GLY A 108 -11.32 16.02 -6.74
N ASN A 109 -10.54 17.09 -6.58
CA ASN A 109 -9.43 17.43 -7.47
C ASN A 109 -8.07 17.59 -6.77
N ILE A 110 -8.05 17.65 -5.43
CA ILE A 110 -6.82 17.80 -4.67
C ILE A 110 -6.37 16.45 -4.11
N PHE A 111 -5.07 16.17 -4.19
CA PHE A 111 -4.46 14.99 -3.63
C PHE A 111 -3.19 15.35 -2.86
N TYR A 112 -2.89 14.58 -1.84
CA TYR A 112 -1.65 14.65 -1.10
C TYR A 112 -0.76 13.47 -1.47
N ILE A 113 0.49 13.74 -1.85
CA ILE A 113 1.53 12.73 -1.99
C ILE A 113 2.37 12.77 -0.72
N PHE A 114 2.26 11.76 0.14
CA PHE A 114 3.13 11.56 1.28
C PHE A 114 4.38 10.80 0.85
N THR A 115 5.54 11.22 1.31
CA THR A 115 6.83 10.58 1.01
C THR A 115 7.64 10.34 2.27
N VAL A 116 8.34 9.21 2.33
CA VAL A 116 9.32 8.91 3.39
C VAL A 116 10.71 8.77 2.81
N ALA A 117 11.71 9.22 3.56
CA ALA A 117 13.12 9.11 3.20
C ALA A 117 13.70 7.72 3.49
N PRO A 118 14.78 7.31 2.81
CA PRO A 118 15.39 6.00 3.01
C PRO A 118 16.21 5.98 4.31
N GLU A 119 16.38 4.79 4.86
CA GLU A 119 17.34 4.45 5.92
C GLU A 119 17.29 5.35 7.18
N GLY A 120 16.11 5.88 7.53
CA GLY A 120 15.96 6.75 8.71
C GLY A 120 16.64 8.12 8.56
N THR A 121 16.91 8.56 7.33
CA THR A 121 17.61 9.82 7.08
C THR A 121 16.78 11.06 7.47
N PRO A 122 17.43 12.23 7.68
CA PRO A 122 16.75 13.43 8.18
C PRO A 122 15.66 14.00 7.28
N ASN A 123 15.53 13.59 6.01
CA ASN A 123 14.45 14.08 5.14
C ASN A 123 13.06 13.69 5.67
N GLY A 124 12.94 12.59 6.44
CA GLY A 124 11.75 12.26 7.21
C GLY A 124 10.49 11.97 6.39
N LEU A 125 9.33 12.23 7.02
CA LEU A 125 8.00 12.19 6.41
C LEU A 125 7.60 13.59 5.94
N ARG A 126 7.22 13.68 4.67
CA ARG A 126 6.79 14.92 4.02
C ARG A 126 5.52 14.69 3.22
N TYR A 127 4.89 15.79 2.80
CA TYR A 127 3.85 15.72 1.79
C TYR A 127 3.96 16.83 0.75
N SER A 128 3.38 16.57 -0.41
CA SER A 128 3.20 17.52 -1.52
C SER A 128 1.73 17.57 -1.92
N ILE A 129 1.28 18.68 -2.48
CA ILE A 129 -0.09 18.88 -2.91
C ILE A 129 -0.12 18.77 -4.44
N VAL A 130 -0.98 17.90 -4.96
CA VAL A 130 -1.32 17.82 -6.38
C VAL A 130 -2.68 18.46 -6.57
N ASP A 131 -2.79 19.33 -7.58
CA ASP A 131 -4.03 19.97 -7.97
C ASP A 131 -4.38 19.57 -9.41
N MET A 132 -5.36 18.69 -9.56
CA MET A 132 -5.80 18.16 -10.85
C MET A 132 -6.58 19.17 -11.69
N THR A 133 -6.93 20.35 -11.18
CA THR A 133 -7.58 21.40 -11.99
C THR A 133 -6.59 22.16 -12.88
N ARG A 134 -5.28 21.97 -12.64
CA ARG A 134 -4.19 22.63 -13.37
C ARG A 134 -3.79 21.86 -14.61
N ASP A 135 -2.99 22.52 -15.44
CA ASP A 135 -2.43 21.96 -16.68
C ASP A 135 -3.50 21.27 -17.54
N ASN A 136 -4.62 21.97 -17.78
CA ASN A 136 -5.77 21.47 -18.55
C ASN A 136 -6.32 20.10 -18.06
N GLY A 137 -6.32 19.88 -16.75
CA GLY A 137 -6.81 18.63 -16.16
C GLY A 137 -5.75 17.51 -16.09
N LEU A 138 -4.49 17.81 -16.42
CA LEU A 138 -3.37 16.88 -16.28
C LEU A 138 -2.60 17.04 -14.96
N GLY A 139 -2.90 18.10 -14.21
CA GLY A 139 -2.43 18.37 -12.85
C GLY A 139 -1.01 18.91 -12.73
N ASP A 140 -0.77 19.62 -11.62
CA ASP A 140 0.49 20.27 -11.23
C ASP A 140 0.65 20.19 -9.71
N LEU A 141 1.87 20.42 -9.21
CA LEU A 141 2.21 20.40 -7.80
C LEU A 141 2.55 21.80 -7.26
N PRO A 142 1.55 22.62 -6.87
CA PRO A 142 1.79 23.99 -6.42
C PRO A 142 2.59 24.10 -5.10
N ARG A 143 2.65 23.03 -4.30
CA ARG A 143 3.46 22.96 -3.08
C ARG A 143 4.07 21.58 -2.93
N VAL A 144 5.38 21.52 -2.72
CA VAL A 144 6.13 20.26 -2.61
C VAL A 144 6.94 20.18 -1.31
N ASN A 145 7.16 18.96 -0.83
CA ASN A 145 8.10 18.63 0.25
C ASN A 145 7.85 19.33 1.59
N LEU A 146 6.59 19.61 1.93
CA LEU A 146 6.18 20.15 3.23
C LEU A 146 6.51 19.13 4.34
N LEU A 147 7.34 19.54 5.31
CA LEU A 147 7.79 18.66 6.38
C LEU A 147 6.69 18.41 7.42
N LEU A 148 6.50 17.15 7.79
CA LEU A 148 5.63 16.76 8.90
C LEU A 148 6.44 16.38 10.13
N ILE A 149 7.33 15.40 9.98
CA ILE A 149 8.18 14.90 11.07
C ILE A 149 9.43 14.21 10.54
N GLN A 150 10.52 14.25 11.31
CA GLN A 150 11.76 13.55 10.98
C GLN A 150 12.50 13.11 12.26
N PRO A 151 13.33 12.07 12.20
CA PRO A 151 13.37 11.04 11.15
C PRO A 151 12.25 10.00 11.30
N VAL A 152 11.93 9.29 10.21
CA VAL A 152 10.98 8.16 10.19
C VAL A 152 11.61 6.96 9.49
N ALA A 153 11.12 5.76 9.78
CA ALA A 153 11.44 4.55 9.03
C ALA A 153 10.72 4.54 7.68
N GLU A 154 11.05 3.58 6.80
CA GLU A 154 10.51 3.47 5.44
C GLU A 154 9.08 2.88 5.38
N LYS A 155 8.27 3.24 6.38
CA LYS A 155 6.97 2.64 6.69
C LYS A 155 5.88 3.69 6.54
N LEU A 156 4.93 3.44 5.66
CA LEU A 156 3.85 4.38 5.35
C LEU A 156 2.59 3.63 4.95
N ALA A 157 1.49 3.88 5.66
CA ALA A 157 0.18 3.28 5.39
C ALA A 157 -0.94 4.30 5.61
N ALA A 158 -2.10 4.09 4.98
CA ALA A 158 -3.28 4.90 5.25
C ALA A 158 -4.56 4.07 5.33
N VAL A 159 -5.52 4.58 6.09
CA VAL A 159 -6.84 3.99 6.27
C VAL A 159 -7.91 5.06 6.44
N ARG A 160 -9.11 4.82 5.92
CA ARG A 160 -10.25 5.71 6.12
C ARG A 160 -10.63 5.77 7.61
N HIS A 161 -10.78 6.99 8.12
CA HIS A 161 -11.32 7.28 9.45
C HIS A 161 -12.70 6.62 9.64
N ALA A 162 -13.10 6.41 10.89
CA ALA A 162 -14.39 5.81 11.24
C ALA A 162 -15.62 6.63 10.77
N ASN A 163 -15.42 7.91 10.42
CA ASN A 163 -16.47 8.79 9.89
C ASN A 163 -16.72 8.60 8.38
N GLY A 164 -16.02 7.67 7.74
CA GLY A 164 -16.20 7.34 6.31
C GLY A 164 -15.65 8.38 5.33
N ARG A 165 -15.08 9.49 5.82
CA ARG A 165 -14.64 10.60 4.99
C ARG A 165 -13.15 10.91 5.15
N ASP A 166 -12.68 11.14 6.36
CA ASP A 166 -11.30 11.59 6.61
C ASP A 166 -10.33 10.40 6.51
N THR A 167 -9.03 10.66 6.39
CA THR A 167 -8.03 9.57 6.20
C THR A 167 -6.89 9.69 7.19
N TRP A 168 -6.60 8.60 7.90
CA TRP A 168 -5.39 8.49 8.71
C TRP A 168 -4.20 8.12 7.85
N ILE A 169 -3.07 8.79 8.06
CA ILE A 169 -1.75 8.43 7.55
C ILE A 169 -0.91 8.00 8.74
N VAL A 170 -0.33 6.81 8.67
CA VAL A 170 0.50 6.26 9.73
C VAL A 170 1.89 5.95 9.21
N ALA A 171 2.89 6.47 9.91
CA ALA A 171 4.29 6.14 9.72
C ALA A 171 4.89 5.63 11.04
N HIS A 172 6.14 5.18 10.99
CA HIS A 172 6.87 4.77 12.19
C HIS A 172 8.07 5.69 12.40
N ARG A 173 8.19 6.27 13.60
CA ARG A 173 9.33 7.15 13.93
C ARG A 173 10.62 6.35 14.00
N TRP A 174 11.72 6.93 13.53
CA TRP A 174 13.04 6.33 13.62
C TRP A 174 13.68 6.61 14.98
N ASN A 175 14.53 5.70 15.45
CA ASN A 175 15.09 5.67 16.81
C ASN A 175 14.02 5.74 17.91
N SER A 176 12.89 5.07 17.70
CA SER A 176 11.74 5.09 18.61
C SER A 176 10.83 3.90 18.32
N ASN A 177 9.95 3.55 19.26
CA ASN A 177 8.83 2.62 19.07
C ASN A 177 7.50 3.37 18.82
N ALA A 178 7.58 4.66 18.48
CA ALA A 178 6.41 5.48 18.22
C ALA A 178 5.87 5.29 16.79
N PHE A 179 4.60 4.93 16.69
CA PHE A 179 3.80 5.21 15.51
C PHE A 179 3.38 6.68 15.50
N VAL A 180 3.37 7.27 14.30
CA VAL A 180 3.01 8.66 14.07
C VAL A 180 1.79 8.72 13.15
N SER A 181 0.65 9.16 13.70
CA SER A 181 -0.63 9.22 12.99
C SER A 181 -1.01 10.66 12.68
N TYR A 182 -1.18 11.01 11.41
CA TYR A 182 -1.72 12.29 10.94
C TYR A 182 -3.11 12.10 10.34
N LEU A 183 -4.02 13.03 10.58
CA LEU A 183 -5.36 13.01 9.97
C LEU A 183 -5.42 13.96 8.78
N VAL A 184 -5.94 13.48 7.66
CA VAL A 184 -6.29 14.30 6.50
C VAL A 184 -7.79 14.56 6.53
N THR A 185 -8.16 15.84 6.61
CA THR A 185 -9.53 16.34 6.62
C THR A 185 -9.73 17.31 5.45
N ALA A 186 -10.93 17.87 5.30
CA ALA A 186 -11.22 18.88 4.28
C ALA A 186 -10.42 20.18 4.48
N ASP A 187 -9.92 20.43 5.69
CA ASP A 187 -9.03 21.54 6.01
C ASP A 187 -7.55 21.21 5.74
N GLY A 188 -7.28 19.99 5.26
CA GLY A 188 -5.96 19.47 4.94
C GLY A 188 -5.37 18.55 6.02
N VAL A 189 -4.03 18.46 6.02
CA VAL A 189 -3.27 17.57 6.92
C VAL A 189 -3.14 18.21 8.30
N SER A 190 -3.50 17.46 9.35
CA SER A 190 -3.41 17.92 10.74
C SER A 190 -1.98 18.38 11.10
N ALA A 191 -1.85 19.51 11.78
CA ALA A 191 -0.53 20.08 12.10
C ALA A 191 0.29 19.25 13.12
N LYS A 192 -0.39 18.54 14.04
CA LYS A 192 0.27 17.71 15.07
C LYS A 192 -0.17 16.25 14.92
N PRO A 193 0.76 15.29 15.01
CA PRO A 193 0.40 13.89 14.99
C PRO A 193 -0.09 13.41 16.36
N LEU A 194 -0.86 12.31 16.35
CA LEU A 194 -0.97 11.44 17.50
C LEU A 194 0.22 10.48 17.52
N LEU A 195 0.89 10.38 18.68
CA LEU A 195 1.98 9.42 18.90
C LEU A 195 1.49 8.24 19.73
N SER A 196 1.78 7.02 19.26
CA SER A 196 1.53 5.77 20.01
C SER A 196 2.84 5.02 20.22
N ASN A 197 3.39 5.04 21.43
CA ASN A 197 4.63 4.34 21.78
C ASN A 197 4.33 2.89 22.16
N VAL A 198 4.50 1.97 21.22
CA VAL A 198 4.11 0.56 21.42
C VAL A 198 4.89 -0.37 20.48
N GLY A 199 5.14 -1.61 20.94
CA GLY A 199 5.86 -2.61 20.15
C GLY A 199 7.36 -2.35 20.05
N SER A 200 7.96 -2.94 19.03
CA SER A 200 9.41 -2.90 18.81
C SER A 200 9.89 -1.53 18.34
N MET A 201 11.08 -1.17 18.78
CA MET A 201 11.76 0.05 18.37
C MET A 201 12.37 -0.11 16.97
N ASN A 202 12.09 0.83 16.06
CA ASN A 202 12.82 0.95 14.79
C ASN A 202 14.03 1.85 15.03
N ALA A 203 15.21 1.26 15.27
CA ALA A 203 16.45 1.97 15.59
C ALA A 203 17.67 1.17 15.14
N GLY A 204 18.84 1.80 15.17
CA GLY A 204 20.14 1.18 14.88
C GLY A 204 20.72 1.66 13.55
N PRO A 205 21.53 0.84 12.86
CA PRO A 205 22.00 1.15 11.51
C PRO A 205 20.83 1.47 10.56
N GLY A 206 21.05 2.37 9.60
CA GLY A 206 19.97 2.91 8.74
C GLY A 206 19.07 1.86 8.09
N ARG A 207 19.62 0.71 7.71
CA ARG A 207 18.88 -0.42 7.13
C ARG A 207 17.82 -1.06 8.02
N ASN A 208 17.76 -0.74 9.31
CA ASN A 208 16.70 -1.23 10.19
C ASN A 208 15.38 -0.48 9.94
N ALA A 209 15.42 0.61 9.16
CA ALA A 209 14.23 1.32 8.72
C ALA A 209 13.38 0.52 7.73
N ILE A 210 13.98 -0.49 7.08
CA ILE A 210 13.38 -1.29 6.01
C ILE A 210 12.18 -2.11 6.52
N GLY A 211 11.20 -2.32 5.64
CA GLY A 211 10.06 -3.21 5.82
C GLY A 211 8.72 -2.48 5.72
N ALA A 212 7.68 -3.19 5.31
CA ALA A 212 6.37 -2.62 5.01
C ALA A 212 5.49 -2.41 6.25
N LEU A 213 4.51 -1.52 6.10
CA LEU A 213 3.41 -1.24 7.01
C LEU A 213 2.08 -1.36 6.25
N LYS A 214 1.11 -2.11 6.78
CA LYS A 214 -0.19 -2.35 6.13
C LYS A 214 -1.34 -2.35 7.11
N PHE A 215 -2.48 -1.82 6.69
CA PHE A 215 -3.74 -2.00 7.40
C PHE A 215 -4.45 -3.29 6.96
N SER A 216 -5.11 -3.94 7.91
CA SER A 216 -6.11 -4.98 7.64
C SER A 216 -7.30 -4.40 6.84
N PRO A 217 -8.03 -5.25 6.09
CA PRO A 217 -9.16 -4.77 5.27
C PRO A 217 -10.20 -3.97 6.05
N ASP A 218 -10.52 -4.33 7.29
CA ASP A 218 -11.50 -3.60 8.12
C ASP A 218 -10.92 -2.32 8.78
N GLY A 219 -9.61 -2.12 8.60
CA GLY A 219 -8.85 -0.99 9.11
C GLY A 219 -8.61 -0.99 10.61
N ARG A 220 -8.93 -2.08 11.34
CA ARG A 220 -8.80 -2.15 12.80
C ARG A 220 -7.49 -2.76 13.28
N LYS A 221 -6.68 -3.28 12.36
CA LYS A 221 -5.33 -3.77 12.62
C LYS A 221 -4.32 -3.15 11.69
N LEU A 222 -3.11 -2.97 12.21
CA LEU A 222 -1.92 -2.52 11.51
C LEU A 222 -0.86 -3.62 11.63
N ALA A 223 -0.13 -3.92 10.56
CA ALA A 223 0.97 -4.88 10.58
C ALA A 223 2.25 -4.23 10.07
N ALA A 224 3.38 -4.57 10.69
CA ALA A 224 4.71 -4.10 10.33
C ALA A 224 5.66 -5.28 10.11
N ALA A 225 6.44 -5.23 9.03
CA ALA A 225 7.66 -6.03 8.89
C ALA A 225 8.84 -5.24 9.44
N LEU A 226 9.70 -5.90 10.21
CA LEU A 226 10.87 -5.31 10.86
C LEU A 226 12.12 -6.07 10.43
N TRP A 227 12.96 -5.42 9.62
CA TRP A 227 14.15 -6.01 9.02
C TRP A 227 15.37 -5.96 9.99
N ARG A 228 16.46 -6.66 9.65
CA ARG A 228 17.77 -6.72 10.35
C ARG A 228 17.67 -7.20 11.80
N GLU A 229 18.23 -6.51 12.78
CA GLU A 229 18.44 -7.03 14.14
C GLU A 229 17.12 -7.39 14.82
N THR A 230 16.00 -6.83 14.33
CA THR A 230 14.66 -7.11 14.85
C THR A 230 14.04 -8.36 14.22
N ASN A 231 14.24 -8.59 12.91
CA ASN A 231 13.83 -9.77 12.12
C ASN A 231 12.48 -10.39 12.57
N LYS A 232 11.39 -9.65 12.46
CA LYS A 232 10.06 -10.15 12.86
C LYS A 232 8.93 -9.41 12.16
N PHE A 233 7.72 -9.94 12.31
CA PHE A 233 6.48 -9.25 11.98
C PHE A 233 5.75 -8.88 13.26
N GLU A 234 5.10 -7.72 13.30
CA GLU A 234 4.24 -7.31 14.41
C GLU A 234 2.86 -6.89 13.90
N VAL A 235 1.82 -7.25 14.64
CA VAL A 235 0.43 -6.82 14.41
C VAL A 235 -0.03 -6.03 15.62
N TYR A 236 -0.78 -4.96 15.37
CA TYR A 236 -1.29 -4.03 16.37
C TYR A 236 -2.79 -3.84 16.16
N ASP A 237 -3.50 -3.48 17.22
CA ASP A 237 -4.84 -2.91 17.10
C ASP A 237 -4.73 -1.43 16.72
N PHE A 238 -5.66 -0.96 15.89
CA PHE A 238 -5.78 0.42 15.46
C PHE A 238 -7.20 0.94 15.68
N ASP A 239 -7.31 2.03 16.44
CA ASP A 239 -8.56 2.75 16.60
C ASP A 239 -8.75 3.75 15.44
N ARG A 240 -9.68 3.46 14.54
CA ARG A 240 -9.98 4.33 13.38
C ARG A 240 -10.61 5.68 13.75
N THR A 241 -11.10 5.84 14.96
CA THR A 241 -11.68 7.10 15.46
C THR A 241 -10.59 7.99 16.04
N THR A 242 -9.65 7.43 16.79
CA THR A 242 -8.63 8.24 17.47
C THR A 242 -7.28 8.23 16.77
N GLY A 243 -7.01 7.28 15.88
CA GLY A 243 -5.71 7.07 15.25
C GLY A 243 -4.68 6.34 16.14
N LYS A 244 -5.12 5.75 17.26
CA LYS A 244 -4.25 5.14 18.28
C LYS A 244 -3.84 3.74 17.85
N VAL A 245 -2.54 3.44 17.98
CA VAL A 245 -1.97 2.09 17.81
C VAL A 245 -1.75 1.46 19.19
N SER A 246 -2.10 0.19 19.37
CA SER A 246 -1.98 -0.50 20.66
C SER A 246 -1.85 -2.01 20.52
N ASN A 247 -1.66 -2.72 21.65
CA ASN A 247 -1.74 -4.19 21.75
C ASN A 247 -0.86 -4.94 20.73
N PRO A 248 0.48 -4.82 20.81
CA PRO A 248 1.38 -5.44 19.86
C PRO A 248 1.37 -6.96 20.04
N SER A 249 1.34 -7.70 18.93
CA SER A 249 1.52 -9.15 18.86
C SER A 249 2.62 -9.46 17.85
N SER A 250 3.69 -10.10 18.29
CA SER A 250 4.88 -10.34 17.47
C SER A 250 4.97 -11.78 16.96
N PHE A 251 5.49 -11.95 15.75
CA PHE A 251 5.80 -13.22 15.12
C PHE A 251 7.26 -13.20 14.67
N GLY A 252 8.11 -14.05 15.25
CA GLY A 252 9.53 -14.10 14.90
C GLY A 252 10.33 -15.18 15.63
N PRO A 253 11.62 -15.33 15.29
CA PRO A 253 12.34 -14.55 14.29
C PRO A 253 12.08 -14.98 12.83
N PHE A 254 12.21 -14.03 11.89
CA PHE A 254 12.16 -14.21 10.43
C PHE A 254 13.25 -13.35 9.79
N ALA A 255 14.33 -13.99 9.35
CA ALA A 255 15.50 -13.28 8.83
C ALA A 255 15.18 -12.51 7.54
N GLU A 256 15.51 -11.22 7.52
CA GLU A 256 15.22 -10.32 6.40
C GLU A 256 13.72 -10.21 6.09
N ALA A 257 12.89 -10.11 7.14
CA ALA A 257 11.46 -9.79 7.05
C ALA A 257 11.24 -8.44 6.34
N TYR A 258 10.41 -8.43 5.28
CA TYR A 258 10.29 -7.29 4.37
C TYR A 258 8.85 -6.87 4.09
N GLY A 259 8.07 -7.71 3.41
CA GLY A 259 6.70 -7.41 3.01
C GLY A 259 5.71 -7.99 4.02
N VAL A 260 4.56 -7.34 4.19
CA VAL A 260 3.40 -7.86 4.93
C VAL A 260 2.13 -7.55 4.14
N GLU A 261 1.10 -8.39 4.27
CA GLU A 261 -0.25 -8.13 3.74
C GLU A 261 -1.28 -8.99 4.49
N PHE A 262 -2.50 -8.46 4.69
CA PHE A 262 -3.59 -9.22 5.29
C PHE A 262 -4.39 -9.99 4.24
N SER A 263 -4.92 -11.16 4.62
CA SER A 263 -5.94 -11.83 3.81
C SER A 263 -7.17 -10.92 3.60
N PRO A 264 -7.94 -11.11 2.52
CA PRO A 264 -9.18 -10.35 2.28
C PRO A 264 -10.17 -10.34 3.45
N ASP A 265 -10.27 -11.43 4.21
CA ASP A 265 -11.14 -11.53 5.39
C ASP A 265 -10.49 -10.99 6.69
N GLY A 266 -9.21 -10.57 6.62
CA GLY A 266 -8.45 -10.07 7.77
C GLY A 266 -8.10 -11.14 8.82
N SER A 267 -8.38 -12.43 8.58
CA SER A 267 -8.12 -13.51 9.53
C SER A 267 -6.66 -14.00 9.53
N LYS A 268 -5.92 -13.74 8.44
CA LYS A 268 -4.52 -14.13 8.27
C LYS A 268 -3.64 -12.93 7.97
N LEU A 269 -2.38 -13.05 8.36
CA LEU A 269 -1.29 -12.19 7.89
C LEU A 269 -0.34 -13.01 7.03
N TYR A 270 0.14 -12.44 5.94
CA TYR A 270 1.24 -12.97 5.15
C TYR A 270 2.47 -12.10 5.33
N GLY A 271 3.65 -12.73 5.37
CA GLY A 271 4.94 -12.06 5.46
C GLY A 271 5.95 -12.66 4.50
N THR A 272 6.78 -11.82 3.88
CA THR A 272 7.93 -12.26 3.07
C THR A 272 9.22 -12.08 3.85
N CYS A 273 10.11 -13.06 3.75
CA CYS A 273 11.46 -12.99 4.30
C CYS A 273 12.48 -13.60 3.34
N ASN A 274 13.73 -13.14 3.38
CA ASN A 274 14.74 -13.47 2.37
C ASN A 274 15.88 -14.36 2.88
N GLY A 275 15.97 -14.58 4.20
CA GLY A 275 17.13 -15.20 4.85
C GLY A 275 18.33 -14.25 4.89
N VAL A 276 19.32 -14.53 5.73
CA VAL A 276 20.50 -13.66 5.90
C VAL A 276 21.27 -13.55 4.58
N GLY A 277 21.34 -12.34 4.00
CA GLY A 277 22.01 -12.09 2.73
C GLY A 277 21.20 -12.47 1.49
N GLY A 278 19.92 -12.82 1.64
CA GLY A 278 19.06 -13.31 0.56
C GLY A 278 19.28 -14.78 0.19
N GLY A 279 18.46 -15.27 -0.75
CA GLY A 279 18.57 -16.62 -1.32
C GLY A 279 17.80 -17.72 -0.57
N GLN A 280 17.21 -17.40 0.60
CA GLN A 280 16.26 -18.27 1.29
C GLN A 280 14.91 -17.56 1.36
N THR A 281 14.31 -17.34 0.19
CA THR A 281 13.09 -16.56 0.07
C THR A 281 11.87 -17.39 0.42
N GLU A 282 11.17 -16.95 1.45
CA GLU A 282 10.05 -17.67 2.05
C GLU A 282 8.85 -16.75 2.23
N ILE A 283 7.66 -17.34 2.04
CA ILE A 283 6.38 -16.70 2.28
C ILE A 283 5.72 -17.46 3.44
N TRP A 284 5.47 -16.74 4.53
CA TRP A 284 4.85 -17.26 5.74
C TRP A 284 3.44 -16.73 5.87
N GLN A 285 2.54 -17.57 6.38
CA GLN A 285 1.18 -17.22 6.78
C GLN A 285 1.06 -17.35 8.29
N PHE A 286 0.37 -16.41 8.92
CA PHE A 286 0.06 -16.39 10.34
C PHE A 286 -1.46 -16.39 10.54
N ASP A 287 -1.97 -17.32 11.33
CA ASP A 287 -3.35 -17.24 11.79
C ASP A 287 -3.45 -16.26 12.97
N LEU A 288 -4.25 -15.21 12.81
CA LEU A 288 -4.30 -14.14 13.82
C LEU A 288 -5.12 -14.52 15.06
N LYS A 289 -5.93 -15.59 14.99
CA LYS A 289 -6.70 -16.10 16.11
C LYS A 289 -5.87 -17.09 16.93
N THR A 290 -5.26 -18.09 16.29
CA THR A 290 -4.50 -19.14 16.98
C THR A 290 -3.03 -18.78 17.22
N LYS A 291 -2.52 -17.78 16.48
CA LYS A 291 -1.10 -17.41 16.39
C LYS A 291 -0.20 -18.46 15.73
N ASP A 292 -0.79 -19.47 15.09
CA ASP A 292 -0.03 -20.46 14.34
C ASP A 292 0.66 -19.84 13.13
N LYS A 293 1.82 -20.38 12.78
CA LYS A 293 2.61 -19.97 11.61
C LYS A 293 2.82 -21.14 10.68
N LEU A 294 2.65 -20.90 9.39
CA LEU A 294 2.82 -21.91 8.35
C LEU A 294 3.68 -21.33 7.22
N LEU A 295 4.69 -22.09 6.79
CA LEU A 295 5.39 -21.80 5.55
C LEU A 295 4.49 -22.21 4.38
N VAL A 296 4.09 -21.24 3.56
CA VAL A 296 3.13 -21.46 2.46
C VAL A 296 3.77 -21.42 1.08
N GLY A 297 4.98 -20.88 0.96
CA GLY A 297 5.68 -20.80 -0.31
C GLY A 297 7.17 -20.52 -0.16
N LYS A 298 7.92 -20.90 -1.19
CA LYS A 298 9.31 -20.50 -1.41
C LYS A 298 9.42 -19.93 -2.81
N SER A 299 10.29 -18.93 -2.98
CA SER A 299 10.56 -18.35 -4.29
C SER A 299 11.91 -18.84 -4.83
N ALA A 300 12.00 -19.07 -6.13
CA ALA A 300 13.29 -19.32 -6.78
C ALA A 300 14.13 -18.03 -6.92
N ASN A 301 13.48 -16.87 -6.80
CA ASN A 301 14.14 -15.57 -6.86
C ASN A 301 14.97 -15.33 -5.60
N ARG A 302 16.17 -14.73 -5.74
CA ARG A 302 17.07 -14.46 -4.60
C ARG A 302 16.47 -13.51 -3.57
N LYS A 303 15.63 -12.57 -4.01
CA LYS A 303 14.84 -11.71 -3.13
C LYS A 303 13.41 -11.59 -3.60
N ILE A 304 12.51 -11.51 -2.62
CA ILE A 304 11.11 -11.14 -2.77
C ILE A 304 10.81 -9.96 -1.85
N GLY A 305 9.84 -9.15 -2.26
CA GLY A 305 9.56 -7.86 -1.65
C GLY A 305 8.15 -7.75 -1.09
N ALA A 306 7.51 -6.64 -1.42
CA ALA A 306 6.18 -6.28 -1.01
C ALA A 306 5.14 -7.34 -1.38
N LEU A 307 4.16 -7.44 -0.50
CA LEU A 307 2.89 -8.12 -0.74
C LEU A 307 1.82 -7.04 -0.97
N GLN A 308 0.96 -7.26 -1.95
CA GLN A 308 -0.16 -6.36 -2.22
C GLN A 308 -1.40 -7.16 -2.59
N ARG A 309 -2.49 -6.93 -1.85
CA ARG A 309 -3.80 -7.45 -2.22
C ARG A 309 -4.33 -6.75 -3.47
N GLY A 310 -4.79 -7.53 -4.46
CA GLY A 310 -5.49 -7.04 -5.65
C GLY A 310 -7.00 -6.85 -5.43
N PRO A 311 -7.68 -6.10 -6.32
CA PRO A 311 -9.14 -6.01 -6.36
C PRO A 311 -9.85 -7.37 -6.52
N ASP A 312 -9.12 -8.37 -7.04
CA ASP A 312 -9.56 -9.75 -7.23
C ASP A 312 -9.50 -10.62 -5.97
N GLY A 313 -9.06 -10.05 -4.85
CA GLY A 313 -8.92 -10.75 -3.58
C GLY A 313 -7.69 -11.65 -3.48
N ARG A 314 -6.82 -11.68 -4.51
CA ARG A 314 -5.53 -12.39 -4.46
C ARG A 314 -4.46 -11.51 -3.84
N ILE A 315 -3.37 -12.13 -3.39
CA ILE A 315 -2.18 -11.38 -2.94
C ILE A 315 -1.05 -11.61 -3.94
N TYR A 316 -0.45 -10.51 -4.40
CA TYR A 316 0.66 -10.50 -5.33
C TYR A 316 1.98 -10.27 -4.59
N VAL A 317 3.02 -11.01 -4.99
CA VAL A 317 4.34 -11.00 -4.36
C VAL A 317 5.36 -10.42 -5.33
N ALA A 318 6.02 -9.34 -4.94
CA ALA A 318 7.10 -8.74 -5.73
C ALA A 318 8.31 -9.69 -5.78
N ARG A 319 8.86 -9.91 -6.97
CA ARG A 319 10.06 -10.71 -7.22
C ARG A 319 11.12 -9.81 -7.85
N GLU A 320 12.24 -9.62 -7.17
CA GLU A 320 13.31 -8.71 -7.59
C GLU A 320 13.78 -8.99 -9.02
N ASP A 321 13.70 -7.98 -9.89
CA ASP A 321 14.16 -8.03 -11.27
C ASP A 321 13.55 -9.21 -12.06
N ASN A 322 12.29 -9.56 -11.81
CA ASN A 322 11.67 -10.73 -12.41
C ASN A 322 10.53 -10.34 -13.39
N PRO A 323 10.36 -11.01 -14.54
CA PRO A 323 9.23 -10.77 -15.45
C PRO A 323 7.89 -11.25 -14.91
N ASN A 324 7.86 -11.92 -13.76
CA ASN A 324 6.65 -12.43 -13.11
C ASN A 324 6.49 -11.89 -11.68
N LEU A 325 5.24 -11.75 -11.24
CA LEU A 325 4.90 -11.70 -9.82
C LEU A 325 4.57 -13.12 -9.32
N GLY A 326 4.87 -13.36 -8.04
CA GLY A 326 4.28 -14.48 -7.32
C GLY A 326 2.81 -14.17 -6.99
N VAL A 327 1.97 -15.19 -6.83
CA VAL A 327 0.54 -15.02 -6.54
C VAL A 327 0.09 -16.02 -5.49
N ILE A 328 -0.58 -15.55 -4.46
CA ILE A 328 -1.37 -16.35 -3.51
C ILE A 328 -2.82 -16.28 -3.99
N GLN A 329 -3.35 -17.39 -4.51
CA GLN A 329 -4.65 -17.37 -5.19
C GLN A 329 -5.85 -17.41 -4.23
N LYS A 330 -5.71 -17.99 -3.04
CA LYS A 330 -6.81 -18.18 -2.08
C LYS A 330 -6.40 -17.73 -0.67
N PRO A 331 -6.15 -16.42 -0.43
CA PRO A 331 -5.45 -15.98 0.78
C PRO A 331 -6.21 -16.18 2.10
N ASN A 332 -7.50 -16.51 2.07
CA ASN A 332 -8.27 -16.84 3.27
C ASN A 332 -8.07 -18.30 3.72
N LEU A 333 -7.61 -19.19 2.83
CA LEU A 333 -7.41 -20.60 3.16
C LEU A 333 -6.09 -20.83 3.88
N LEU A 334 -6.05 -21.86 4.74
CA LEU A 334 -4.92 -22.13 5.63
C LEU A 334 -3.83 -22.95 4.93
N GLY A 335 -2.57 -22.60 5.19
CA GLY A 335 -1.41 -23.37 4.75
C GLY A 335 -1.35 -23.48 3.22
N LYS A 336 -1.06 -24.69 2.73
CA LYS A 336 -0.92 -24.96 1.28
C LYS A 336 -2.21 -24.71 0.49
N GLU A 337 -3.37 -24.72 1.13
CA GLU A 337 -4.65 -24.44 0.48
C GLU A 337 -4.77 -22.98 0.00
N CYS A 338 -3.90 -22.07 0.47
CA CYS A 338 -3.85 -20.70 -0.05
C CYS A 338 -3.31 -20.60 -1.48
N LEU A 339 -2.70 -21.68 -2.00
CA LEU A 339 -2.18 -21.83 -3.37
C LEU A 339 -1.22 -20.70 -3.78
N TYR A 340 -0.02 -20.70 -3.19
CA TYR A 340 1.08 -19.86 -3.68
C TYR A 340 1.65 -20.42 -4.99
N ILE A 341 1.81 -19.56 -5.99
CA ILE A 341 2.43 -19.84 -7.29
C ILE A 341 3.53 -18.82 -7.51
N ASP A 342 4.79 -19.28 -7.61
CA ASP A 342 5.95 -18.39 -7.70
C ASP A 342 5.99 -17.59 -9.00
N GLU A 343 5.55 -18.18 -10.12
CA GLU A 343 5.45 -17.52 -11.43
C GLU A 343 3.99 -17.27 -11.81
N GLY A 344 3.22 -16.69 -10.88
CA GLY A 344 1.76 -16.64 -10.98
C GLY A 344 1.20 -15.59 -11.96
N LEU A 345 1.94 -14.51 -12.27
CA LEU A 345 1.48 -13.48 -13.20
C LEU A 345 2.61 -12.86 -14.02
N LYS A 346 2.51 -12.93 -15.36
CA LYS A 346 3.46 -12.33 -16.31
C LYS A 346 3.24 -10.82 -16.46
N LEU A 347 4.33 -10.07 -16.57
CA LEU A 347 4.34 -8.60 -16.68
C LEU A 347 4.53 -8.08 -18.11
N GLY A 348 4.18 -8.87 -19.13
CA GLY A 348 4.14 -8.39 -20.52
C GLY A 348 5.48 -7.90 -21.09
N GLY A 349 6.60 -8.43 -20.60
CA GLY A 349 7.96 -8.00 -20.99
C GLY A 349 8.57 -6.93 -20.07
N ARG A 350 7.82 -6.46 -19.07
CA ARG A 350 8.32 -5.58 -17.99
C ARG A 350 8.80 -6.40 -16.79
N ARG A 351 9.46 -5.75 -15.83
CA ARG A 351 10.05 -6.44 -14.67
C ARG A 351 9.59 -5.82 -13.36
N SER A 352 9.28 -6.69 -12.40
CA SER A 352 9.08 -6.31 -11.00
C SER A 352 10.41 -5.98 -10.33
N LYS A 353 10.34 -5.32 -9.18
CA LYS A 353 11.47 -5.14 -8.25
C LYS A 353 11.01 -5.61 -6.86
N LEU A 354 11.26 -4.84 -5.81
CA LEU A 354 10.82 -5.19 -4.45
C LEU A 354 9.53 -4.49 -4.04
N GLY A 355 9.14 -3.38 -4.67
CA GLY A 355 7.92 -2.66 -4.29
C GLY A 355 6.70 -2.95 -5.17
N LEU A 356 5.53 -2.72 -4.58
CA LEU A 356 4.22 -2.65 -5.23
C LEU A 356 3.52 -1.37 -4.75
N PRO A 357 2.51 -0.86 -5.48
CA PRO A 357 1.91 0.43 -5.16
C PRO A 357 1.22 0.44 -3.80
N ALA A 358 1.42 1.50 -3.03
CA ALA A 358 0.69 1.72 -1.78
C ALA A 358 -0.68 2.37 -2.05
N PHE A 359 -1.71 1.90 -1.33
CA PHE A 359 -3.08 2.40 -1.45
C PHE A 359 -3.67 2.71 -0.07
N VAL A 360 -4.65 3.61 -0.04
CA VAL A 360 -5.48 3.87 1.14
C VAL A 360 -6.42 2.68 1.34
N VAL A 361 -6.44 2.12 2.55
CA VAL A 361 -7.45 1.11 2.91
C VAL A 361 -8.79 1.80 3.18
N ILE A 362 -9.82 1.35 2.47
CA ILE A 362 -11.21 1.80 2.64
C ILE A 362 -12.00 0.58 3.14
N PRO A 363 -12.28 0.52 4.46
CA PRO A 363 -12.99 -0.61 5.07
C PRO A 363 -14.46 -0.76 4.69
#